data_AF-A0A2V8LMX9-F1
#
_entry.id   AF-A0A2V8LMX9-F1
#
_cell.length_a   1.000
_cell.length_b   1.000
_cell.length_c   1.000
_cell.angle_alpha   90.00
_cell.angle_beta   90.00
_cell.angle_gamma   90.00
#
_symmetry.space_group_name_H-M   'P 1'
#
loop_
_entity.id
_entity.type
_entity.pdbx_description
1 polymer ?
#
loop_
_entity_poly.entity_id
_entity_poly.type
_entity_poly.pdbx_seq_one_letter_code
_entity_poly.pdbx_strand_id
1 'polypeptide(L)'
;MLAGEGLHPSSKGARVKFSSGQKSVIDGPFAETKELVAGFWLWKCESLDEATQWLKRAPFEETEVEIRQVFEAEDFGAEFTPELREQEARIREQIEAK
;
A
#
# COMPACT_ATOMS: atom_id res chain seq x y z
N MET A 1 -5.75 -14.10 2.64
CA MET A 1 -4.57 -13.21 2.71
C MET A 1 -3.95 -13.16 1.32
N LEU A 2 -3.67 -11.96 0.79
CA LEU A 2 -3.05 -11.76 -0.52
C LEU A 2 -1.54 -11.50 -0.40
N ALA A 3 -1.13 -10.70 0.60
CA ALA A 3 0.27 -10.46 0.93
C ALA A 3 0.39 -10.04 2.41
N GLY A 4 1.61 -10.10 2.95
CA GLY A 4 1.88 -9.65 4.29
C GLY A 4 3.36 -9.68 4.61
N GLU A 5 3.96 -8.51 4.88
CA GLU A 5 5.40 -8.41 5.09
C GLU A 5 5.73 -7.39 6.18
N GLY A 6 6.79 -7.69 6.94
CA GLY A 6 7.42 -6.76 7.87
C GLY A 6 8.45 -5.89 7.14
N LEU A 7 8.58 -4.64 7.54
CA LEU A 7 9.57 -3.71 7.01
C LEU A 7 10.77 -3.60 7.96
N HIS A 8 11.96 -3.40 7.38
CA HIS A 8 13.13 -3.02 8.16
C HIS A 8 12.95 -1.64 8.81
N PRO A 9 13.69 -1.33 9.90
CA PRO A 9 13.68 -0.01 10.50
C PRO A 9 13.93 1.10 9.47
N SER A 10 13.23 2.23 9.60
CA SER A 10 13.35 3.36 8.66
C SER A 10 14.78 3.88 8.49
N SER A 11 15.64 3.71 9.49
CA SER A 11 17.08 4.04 9.41
C SER A 11 17.86 3.23 8.37
N LYS A 12 17.31 2.13 7.85
CA LYS A 12 17.87 1.34 6.75
C LYS A 12 17.19 1.61 5.40
N GLY A 13 16.20 2.50 5.38
CA GLY A 13 15.46 2.87 4.16
C GLY A 13 16.03 4.11 3.49
N ALA A 14 15.48 4.42 2.32
CA ALA A 14 15.69 5.68 1.61
C ALA A 14 14.37 6.16 1.02
N ARG A 15 14.24 7.46 0.83
CA ARG A 15 13.07 8.11 0.24
C ARG A 15 13.49 8.82 -1.04
N VAL A 16 12.67 8.72 -2.09
CA VAL A 16 12.90 9.46 -3.33
C VAL A 16 11.96 10.64 -3.38
N LYS A 17 12.50 11.87 -3.35
CA LYS A 17 11.73 13.10 -3.48
C LYS A 17 11.68 13.53 -4.94
N PHE A 18 10.47 13.74 -5.44
CA PHE A 18 10.19 14.30 -6.76
C PHE A 18 9.79 15.77 -6.58
N SER A 19 10.55 16.71 -7.13
CA SER A 19 10.25 18.14 -7.00
C SER A 19 10.82 18.90 -8.19
N SER A 20 10.00 19.74 -8.83
CA SER A 20 10.41 20.60 -9.95
C SER A 20 11.17 19.87 -11.06
N GLY A 21 10.69 18.67 -11.44
CA GLY A 21 11.33 17.82 -12.46
C GLY A 21 12.59 17.09 -12.00
N GLN A 22 13.04 17.30 -10.77
CA GLN A 22 14.20 16.63 -10.20
C GLN A 22 13.80 15.46 -9.31
N LYS A 23 14.71 14.49 -9.20
CA LYS A 23 14.60 13.31 -8.34
C LYS A 23 15.81 13.29 -7.41
N SER A 24 15.59 13.36 -6.10
CA SER A 24 16.67 13.26 -5.11
C SER A 24 16.41 12.10 -4.14
N VAL A 25 17.49 11.46 -3.71
CA VAL A 25 17.45 10.40 -2.71
C VAL A 25 17.76 11.02 -1.35
N ILE A 26 16.95 10.67 -0.36
CA ILE A 26 17.10 11.09 1.04
C ILE A 26 17.17 9.81 1.87
N ASP A 27 18.35 9.50 2.38
CA ASP A 27 18.53 8.35 3.26
C ASP A 27 17.72 8.51 4.54
N GLY A 28 17.35 7.38 5.13
CA GLY A 28 16.57 7.33 6.35
C GLY A 28 17.34 7.80 7.60
N PRO A 29 16.64 7.92 8.73
CA PRO A 29 15.20 7.67 8.90
C PRO A 29 14.34 8.82 8.35
N PHE A 30 13.02 8.69 8.46
CA PHE A 30 12.16 9.87 8.40
C PHE A 30 12.62 10.91 9.44
N ALA A 31 12.75 12.17 9.01
CA ALA A 31 13.29 13.24 9.85
C ALA A 31 12.37 13.62 11.01
N GLU A 32 11.04 13.56 10.82
CA GLU A 32 10.03 13.86 11.84
C GLU A 32 8.86 12.89 11.70
N THR A 33 8.82 11.86 12.54
CA THR A 33 7.69 10.92 12.60
C THR A 33 7.33 10.64 14.04
N LYS A 34 6.05 10.81 14.37
CA LYS A 34 5.48 10.31 15.63
C LYS A 34 5.27 8.80 15.57
N GLU A 35 4.97 8.28 14.39
CA GLU A 35 4.62 6.88 14.14
C GLU A 35 5.28 6.41 12.84
N LEU A 36 5.65 5.13 12.79
CA LEU A 36 6.29 4.50 11.64
C LEU A 36 5.54 3.25 11.22
N VAL A 37 5.43 3.03 9.91
CA VAL A 37 4.86 1.81 9.35
C VAL A 37 5.88 0.67 9.51
N ALA A 38 5.55 -0.31 10.34
CA ALA A 38 6.41 -1.47 10.61
C ALA A 38 6.20 -2.63 9.63
N GLY A 39 5.14 -2.59 8.83
CA GLY A 39 4.71 -3.69 7.98
C GLY A 39 3.38 -3.37 7.32
N PHE A 40 2.92 -4.28 6.47
CA PHE A 40 1.58 -4.21 5.91
C PHE A 40 1.00 -5.61 5.74
N TRP A 41 -0.33 -5.67 5.67
CA TRP A 41 -1.06 -6.81 5.17
C TRP A 41 -1.95 -6.37 4.01
N LEU A 42 -2.06 -7.22 3.01
CA LEU A 42 -3.05 -7.08 1.95
C LEU A 42 -4.04 -8.23 2.07
N TRP A 43 -5.30 -7.89 2.32
CA TRP A 43 -6.39 -8.84 2.46
C TRP A 43 -7.44 -8.63 1.38
N LYS A 44 -8.09 -9.72 1.00
CA LYS A 44 -9.35 -9.69 0.26
C LYS A 44 -10.44 -10.01 1.28
N CYS A 45 -11.27 -9.02 1.57
CA CYS A 45 -12.40 -9.11 2.50
C CYS A 45 -13.66 -8.62 1.78
N GLU A 46 -14.82 -9.08 2.21
CA GLU A 46 -16.12 -8.66 1.70
C GLU A 46 -16.48 -7.24 2.15
N SER A 47 -15.93 -6.78 3.28
CA SER A 47 -16.16 -5.42 3.79
C SER A 47 -15.08 -4.95 4.78
N LEU A 48 -15.07 -3.63 5.05
CA LEU A 48 -14.25 -3.05 6.10
C LEU A 48 -14.63 -3.59 7.49
N ASP A 49 -15.92 -3.81 7.77
CA ASP A 49 -16.34 -4.38 9.05
C ASP A 49 -15.75 -5.78 9.23
N GLU A 50 -15.86 -6.66 8.23
CA GLU A 50 -15.24 -7.98 8.28
C GLU A 50 -13.73 -7.90 8.57
N ALA A 51 -13.01 -7.03 7.86
CA ALA A 51 -11.58 -6.83 8.06
C ALA A 51 -11.25 -6.37 9.49
N THR A 52 -12.02 -5.43 10.03
CA THR A 52 -11.81 -4.93 11.40
C THR A 52 -12.15 -5.97 12.47
N GLN A 53 -13.23 -6.74 12.30
CA GLN A 53 -13.57 -7.85 13.21
C GLN A 53 -12.50 -8.94 13.14
N TRP A 54 -11.94 -9.18 11.96
CA TRP A 54 -10.84 -10.12 11.80
C TRP A 54 -9.59 -9.68 12.55
N LEU A 55 -9.18 -8.42 12.38
CA LEU A 55 -7.98 -7.84 12.99
C LEU A 55 -8.02 -7.83 14.52
N LYS A 56 -9.20 -7.69 15.15
CA LYS A 56 -9.35 -7.74 16.62
C LYS A 56 -8.89 -9.05 17.26
N ARG A 57 -8.67 -10.10 16.47
CA ARG A 57 -8.12 -11.39 16.94
C ARG A 57 -6.59 -11.40 17.02
N ALA A 58 -5.91 -10.37 16.49
CA ALA A 58 -4.47 -10.27 16.54
C ALA A 58 -3.98 -10.07 17.99
N PRO A 59 -2.82 -10.65 18.38
CA PRO A 59 -2.29 -10.56 19.73
C PRO A 59 -1.56 -9.22 19.96
N PHE A 60 -2.25 -8.12 19.68
CA PHE A 60 -1.74 -6.77 19.82
C PHE A 60 -2.19 -6.14 21.13
N GLU A 61 -1.29 -5.38 21.77
CA GLU A 61 -1.56 -4.68 23.03
C GLU A 61 -1.71 -3.17 22.77
N GLU A 62 -0.66 -2.38 23.01
CA GLU A 62 -0.66 -0.92 22.81
C GLU A 62 -0.15 -0.56 21.39
N THR A 63 -0.94 -0.89 20.37
CA THR A 63 -0.60 -0.55 18.97
C THR A 63 -1.84 -0.15 18.18
N GLU A 64 -1.63 0.61 17.12
CA GLU A 64 -2.66 0.98 16.15
C GLU A 64 -2.34 0.34 14.80
N VAL A 65 -3.38 -0.11 14.11
CA VAL A 65 -3.29 -0.62 12.74
C VAL A 65 -4.34 0.09 11.91
N GLU A 66 -3.87 0.82 10.90
CA GLU A 66 -4.73 1.46 9.92
C GLU A 66 -5.23 0.42 8.90
N ILE A 67 -6.54 0.34 8.69
CA ILE A 67 -7.13 -0.46 7.61
C ILE A 67 -7.70 0.50 6.57
N ARG A 68 -7.21 0.38 5.33
CA ARG A 68 -7.70 1.14 4.17
C ARG A 68 -7.95 0.23 2.99
N GLN A 69 -9.01 0.54 2.24
CA GLN A 69 -9.33 -0.14 1.01
C GLN A 69 -8.35 0.26 -0.11
N VAL A 70 -7.95 -0.71 -0.92
CA VAL A 70 -7.20 -0.47 -2.15
C VAL A 70 -8.19 -0.18 -3.27
N PHE A 71 -7.87 0.78 -4.13
CA PHE A 71 -8.71 1.07 -5.30
C PHE A 71 -8.79 -0.13 -6.25
N GLU A 72 -10.01 -0.46 -6.67
CA GLU A 72 -10.30 -1.39 -7.75
C GLU A 72 -10.81 -0.65 -9.00
N ALA A 73 -10.89 -1.37 -10.13
CA ALA A 73 -11.29 -0.79 -11.41
C ALA A 73 -12.68 -0.13 -11.34
N GLU A 74 -13.56 -0.73 -10.55
CA GLU A 74 -14.94 -0.34 -10.32
C GLU A 74 -15.05 1.02 -9.62
N ASP A 75 -14.08 1.38 -8.77
CA ASP A 75 -14.09 2.64 -8.01
C ASP A 75 -13.98 3.88 -8.92
N PHE A 76 -13.44 3.71 -10.12
CA PHE A 76 -13.28 4.78 -11.11
C PHE A 76 -14.45 4.87 -12.10
N GLY A 77 -15.35 3.88 -12.13
CA GLY A 77 -16.57 3.89 -12.94
C GLY A 77 -16.34 4.23 -14.41
N ALA A 78 -17.03 5.27 -14.89
CA ALA A 78 -16.97 5.71 -16.29
C ALA A 78 -15.64 6.39 -16.67
N GLU A 79 -14.94 6.97 -15.69
CA GLU A 79 -13.64 7.62 -15.92
C GLU A 79 -12.54 6.61 -16.23
N PHE A 80 -12.73 5.34 -15.86
CA PHE A 80 -11.87 4.26 -16.32
C PHE A 80 -12.29 3.82 -17.72
N THR A 81 -11.92 4.64 -18.71
CA THR A 81 -12.28 4.45 -20.12
C THR A 81 -11.77 3.11 -20.67
N PRO A 82 -12.33 2.59 -21.78
CA PRO A 82 -11.86 1.35 -22.40
C PRO A 82 -10.35 1.36 -22.69
N GLU A 83 -9.81 2.48 -23.15
CA GLU A 83 -8.39 2.64 -23.47
C GLU A 83 -7.51 2.54 -22.21
N LEU A 84 -7.96 3.13 -21.09
CA LEU A 84 -7.27 3.02 -19.81
C LEU A 84 -7.32 1.58 -19.26
N ARG A 85 -8.42 0.86 -19.44
CA ARG A 85 -8.54 -0.56 -19.06
C ARG A 85 -7.59 -1.45 -19.84
N GLU A 86 -7.52 -1.28 -21.16
CA GLU A 86 -6.58 -2.03 -22.00
C GLU A 86 -5.13 -1.72 -21.64
N GLN A 87 -4.82 -0.46 -21.36
CA GLN A 87 -3.50 -0.07 -20.89
C GLN A 87 -3.15 -0.72 -19.54
N GLU A 88 -4.09 -0.73 -18.59
CA GLU A 88 -3.90 -1.33 -17.28
C GLU A 88 -3.70 -2.85 -17.37
N ALA A 89 -4.53 -3.54 -18.15
CA ALA A 89 -4.42 -4.99 -18.37
C ALA A 89 -3.05 -5.36 -18.95
N ARG A 90 -2.59 -4.60 -19.94
CA ARG A 90 -1.25 -4.78 -20.52
C ARG A 90 -0.13 -4.55 -19.51
N ILE A 91 -0.27 -3.58 -18.60
CA ILE A 91 0.71 -3.35 -17.52
C ILE A 91 0.72 -4.53 -16.55
N ARG A 92 -0.44 -5.07 -16.16
CA ARG A 92 -0.52 -6.24 -15.27
C ARG A 92 0.14 -7.46 -15.89
N GLU A 93 -0.17 -7.79 -17.14
CA GLU A 93 0.46 -8.92 -17.84
C GLU A 93 2.00 -8.79 -17.88
N GLN A 94 2.52 -7.58 -18.09
CA GLN A 94 3.97 -7.32 -18.09
C GLN A 94 4.60 -7.48 -16.70
N ILE A 95 3.87 -7.19 -15.62
CA ILE A 95 4.34 -7.37 -14.25
C ILE A 95 4.32 -8.85 -13.88
N GLU A 96 3.26 -9.58 -14.24
CA GLU A 96 3.12 -11.03 -13.94
C GLU A 96 4.09 -11.90 -14.75
N ALA A 97 4.50 -11.45 -15.94
CA ALA A 97 5.47 -12.16 -16.77
C ALA A 97 6.95 -12.01 -16.32
N LYS A 98 7.22 -11.25 -15.24
CA LYS A 98 8.56 -11.05 -14.68
C LYS A 98 8.78 -11.85 -13.41
#